data_AF-A0A1V5HLA6-F1
#
_entry.id   AF-A0A1V5HLA6-F1
#
_cell.length_a   1.000
_cell.length_b   1.000
_cell.length_c   1.000
_cell.angle_alpha   90.00
_cell.angle_beta   90.00
_cell.angle_gamma   90.00
#
_symmetry.space_group_name_H-M   'P 1'
#
loop_
_entity.id
_entity.type
_entity.pdbx_description
1 polymer ?
#
loop_
_entity_poly.entity_id
_entity_poly.type
_entity_poly.pdbx_seq_one_letter_code
_entity_poly.pdbx_strand_id
1 'polypeptide(L)'
;MVIKEAYLDSEKLQIKAFLEKFDLNFDNDITETFFMEDNKEIIATISLSKHIIKCLAVSDEYQGEQLALKMVNQAVSFLHSKNEHFFQVFTKRIYRDFFLNMGMRLIVESERISILESSSYPITLYLQDLKKQLALTTNNNGAIVVNCNPMTLGHLFLIEQAIKNHQTLLLFVLQEDRSEFSTAERMALVKLGVAHLPNVIVAPSSPYLVSNLTFPSYFLKEDSTRNNEYAYLDALIFKNYFMPILNITHRYIGTESHPMMVTYNNNLKLVLGKSLTEIERIDYDGEPISASQVRKLIHNHQLYEALKLVPDNTRSLLSKIYYNRYK
;
A
#
# COMPACT_ATOMS: atom_id res chain seq x y z
N MET A 1 30.18 16.88 -13.72
CA MET A 1 29.22 16.47 -12.67
C MET A 1 28.92 14.99 -12.79
N VAL A 2 29.25 14.21 -11.76
CA VAL A 2 29.08 12.74 -11.68
C VAL A 2 27.95 12.44 -10.70
N ILE A 3 27.17 11.39 -10.97
CA ILE A 3 26.13 10.92 -10.03
C ILE A 3 26.79 10.02 -8.99
N LYS A 4 26.50 10.28 -7.73
CA LYS A 4 26.96 9.51 -6.57
C LYS A 4 25.79 8.80 -5.91
N GLU A 5 26.07 7.71 -5.24
CA GLU A 5 25.12 7.05 -4.33
C GLU A 5 25.45 7.47 -2.89
N ALA A 6 24.43 7.82 -2.11
CA ALA A 6 24.60 8.32 -0.75
C ALA A 6 24.73 7.15 0.24
N TYR A 7 25.91 7.00 0.83
CA TYR A 7 26.18 5.96 1.83
C TYR A 7 26.40 6.56 3.22
N LEU A 8 26.98 7.75 3.29
CA LEU A 8 27.37 8.38 4.55
C LEU A 8 26.19 9.14 5.18
N ASP A 9 26.13 9.15 6.52
CA ASP A 9 25.11 9.93 7.24
C ASP A 9 25.25 11.44 7.00
N SER A 10 26.48 11.92 6.76
CA SER A 10 26.74 13.31 6.38
C SER A 10 26.14 13.67 5.01
N GLU A 11 26.24 12.77 4.03
CA GLU A 11 25.62 12.96 2.70
C GLU A 11 24.10 12.96 2.83
N LYS A 12 23.53 12.02 3.58
CA LYS A 12 22.08 11.97 3.84
C LYS A 12 21.57 13.23 4.55
N LEU A 13 22.36 13.82 5.45
CA LEU A 13 22.01 15.08 6.10
C LEU A 13 22.02 16.26 5.12
N GLN A 14 22.99 16.33 4.23
CA GLN A 14 23.03 17.34 3.17
C GLN A 14 21.86 17.18 2.19
N ILE A 15 21.52 15.94 1.83
CA ILE A 15 20.37 15.62 0.97
C ILE A 15 19.07 16.07 1.62
N LYS A 16 18.88 15.79 2.91
CA LYS A 16 17.73 16.27 3.69
C LYS A 16 17.61 17.80 3.61
N ALA A 17 18.70 18.52 3.88
CA ALA A 17 18.73 19.97 3.81
C ALA A 17 18.47 20.51 2.39
N PHE A 18 18.92 19.80 1.34
CA PHE A 18 18.63 20.15 -0.05
C PHE A 18 17.15 19.96 -0.38
N LEU A 19 16.57 18.81 -0.03
CA LEU A 19 15.16 18.48 -0.27
C LEU A 19 14.20 19.46 0.41
N GLU A 20 14.55 19.95 1.61
CA GLU A 20 13.76 20.96 2.34
C GLU A 20 13.55 22.24 1.53
N LYS A 21 14.50 22.64 0.67
CA LYS A 21 14.39 23.81 -0.23
C LYS A 21 13.27 23.65 -1.27
N PHE A 22 12.86 22.41 -1.57
CA PHE A 22 11.82 22.07 -2.54
C PHE A 22 10.51 21.63 -1.87
N ASP A 23 10.38 21.86 -0.56
CA ASP A 23 9.31 21.33 0.27
C ASP A 23 9.20 19.81 0.18
N LEU A 24 10.34 19.12 0.17
CA LEU A 24 10.42 17.66 0.19
C LEU A 24 11.05 17.18 1.50
N ASN A 25 10.47 16.15 2.13
CA ASN A 25 11.11 15.46 3.25
C ASN A 25 11.94 14.25 2.76
N PHE A 26 12.75 13.68 3.64
CA PHE A 26 13.44 12.42 3.36
C PHE A 26 12.74 11.29 4.12
N ASP A 27 12.00 10.43 3.41
CA ASP A 27 11.23 9.35 4.02
C ASP A 27 12.13 8.28 4.67
N ASN A 28 11.65 7.67 5.76
CA ASN A 28 12.38 6.63 6.52
C ASN A 28 12.42 5.26 5.82
N ASP A 29 11.63 5.05 4.79
CA ASP A 29 11.57 3.82 4.00
C ASP A 29 12.44 3.87 2.73
N ILE A 30 13.21 4.94 2.54
CA ILE A 30 14.17 5.09 1.44
C ILE A 30 15.25 4.01 1.55
N THR A 31 15.41 3.25 0.47
CA THR A 31 16.38 2.16 0.35
C THR A 31 17.67 2.64 -0.30
N GLU A 32 17.57 3.48 -1.34
CA GLU A 32 18.72 4.03 -2.06
C GLU A 32 18.51 5.51 -2.36
N THR A 33 19.60 6.27 -2.46
CA THR A 33 19.55 7.67 -2.91
C THR A 33 20.75 8.00 -3.76
N PHE A 34 20.48 8.61 -4.92
CA PHE A 34 21.47 9.13 -5.82
C PHE A 34 21.43 10.65 -5.79
N PHE A 35 22.60 11.28 -5.87
CA PHE A 35 22.73 12.72 -5.87
C PHE A 35 23.85 13.20 -6.78
N MET A 36 23.79 14.46 -7.17
CA MET A 36 24.86 15.16 -7.88
C MET A 36 25.27 16.37 -7.06
N GLU A 37 26.56 16.68 -7.10
CA GLU A 37 27.13 17.85 -6.47
C GLU A 37 27.89 18.71 -7.50
N ASP A 38 27.92 20.02 -7.24
CA ASP A 38 28.84 20.96 -7.84
C ASP A 38 29.44 21.84 -6.74
N ASN A 39 30.74 22.06 -6.75
CA ASN A 39 31.46 22.79 -5.70
C ASN A 39 31.14 22.36 -4.25
N LYS A 40 30.90 21.04 -4.03
CA LYS A 40 30.46 20.42 -2.75
C LYS A 40 29.04 20.78 -2.30
N GLU A 41 28.25 21.42 -3.14
CA GLU A 41 26.84 21.65 -2.91
C GLU A 41 26.01 20.66 -3.72
N ILE A 42 24.97 20.11 -3.11
CA ILE A 42 24.04 19.22 -3.80
C ILE A 42 23.20 20.05 -4.77
N ILE A 43 23.18 19.61 -6.03
CA ILE A 43 22.43 20.27 -7.11
C ILE A 43 21.27 19.42 -7.63
N ALA A 44 21.27 18.11 -7.39
CA ALA A 44 20.18 17.23 -7.77
C ALA A 44 20.13 15.96 -6.90
N THR A 45 18.94 15.42 -6.68
CA THR A 45 18.70 14.18 -5.91
C THR A 45 17.60 13.34 -6.56
N ILE A 46 17.65 12.03 -6.32
CA ILE A 46 16.55 11.09 -6.54
C ILE A 46 16.72 9.91 -5.58
N SER A 47 15.62 9.41 -5.04
CA SER A 47 15.62 8.30 -4.10
C SER A 47 14.73 7.16 -4.57
N LEU A 48 14.99 5.97 -4.05
CA LEU A 48 14.17 4.79 -4.22
C LEU A 48 13.64 4.33 -2.87
N SER A 49 12.41 3.84 -2.84
CA SER A 49 11.97 2.88 -1.83
C SER A 49 11.52 1.64 -2.56
N LYS A 50 12.39 0.63 -2.63
CA LYS A 50 12.21 -0.55 -3.47
C LYS A 50 11.91 -0.15 -4.92
N HIS A 51 10.73 -0.51 -5.44
CA HIS A 51 10.28 -0.19 -6.81
C HIS A 51 9.63 1.21 -6.93
N ILE A 52 9.64 2.03 -5.88
CA ILE A 52 9.05 3.38 -5.91
C ILE A 52 10.16 4.42 -6.08
N ILE A 53 10.11 5.18 -7.16
CA ILE A 53 10.94 6.36 -7.39
C ILE A 53 10.32 7.57 -6.68
N LYS A 54 11.15 8.27 -5.90
CA LYS A 54 10.75 9.47 -5.14
C LYS A 54 11.90 10.47 -4.92
N CYS A 55 11.59 11.58 -4.25
CA CYS A 55 12.55 12.62 -3.86
C CYS A 55 13.38 13.17 -5.04
N LEU A 56 12.77 13.28 -6.22
CA LEU A 56 13.37 13.98 -7.35
C LEU A 56 13.35 15.49 -7.06
N ALA A 57 14.54 16.09 -6.97
CA ALA A 57 14.72 17.52 -6.87
C ALA A 57 15.96 17.95 -7.64
N VAL A 58 15.90 19.12 -8.27
CA VAL A 58 17.00 19.70 -9.06
C VAL A 58 17.03 21.20 -8.79
N SER A 59 18.22 21.75 -8.55
CA SER A 59 18.43 23.19 -8.36
C SER A 59 18.01 24.00 -9.57
N ASP A 60 17.22 25.05 -9.34
CA ASP A 60 16.74 25.98 -10.38
C ASP A 60 17.88 26.71 -11.11
N GLU A 61 19.05 26.84 -10.45
CA GLU A 61 20.24 27.48 -11.00
C GLU A 61 20.92 26.63 -12.11
N TYR A 62 20.55 25.36 -12.21
CA TYR A 62 21.08 24.41 -13.18
C TYR A 62 19.96 23.99 -14.12
N GLN A 63 20.27 23.79 -15.41
CA GLN A 63 19.30 23.47 -16.48
C GLN A 63 18.40 22.26 -16.13
N GLY A 64 17.29 22.52 -15.43
CA GLY A 64 16.64 21.56 -14.53
C GLY A 64 16.15 20.29 -15.20
N GLU A 65 15.60 20.41 -16.42
CA GLU A 65 15.05 19.27 -17.16
C GLU A 65 16.12 18.24 -17.59
N GLN A 66 17.30 18.70 -18.03
CA GLN A 66 18.37 17.78 -18.45
C GLN A 66 18.94 17.01 -17.26
N LEU A 67 19.10 17.68 -16.13
CA LEU A 67 19.56 17.03 -14.89
C LEU A 67 18.49 16.11 -14.33
N ALA A 68 17.22 16.52 -14.30
CA ALA A 68 16.12 15.66 -13.87
C ALA A 68 16.05 14.38 -14.69
N LEU A 69 16.14 14.49 -16.03
CA LEU A 69 16.18 13.34 -16.93
C LEU A 69 17.34 12.40 -16.60
N LYS A 70 18.53 12.97 -16.37
CA LYS A 70 19.72 12.20 -15.99
C LYS A 70 19.54 11.47 -14.66
N MET A 71 18.94 12.12 -13.66
CA MET A 71 18.66 11.50 -12.36
C MET A 71 17.63 10.37 -12.47
N VAL A 72 16.54 10.58 -13.20
CA VAL A 72 15.53 9.53 -13.41
C VAL A 72 16.11 8.34 -14.17
N ASN A 73 16.90 8.59 -15.22
CA ASN A 73 17.57 7.51 -15.96
C ASN A 73 18.53 6.71 -15.06
N GLN A 74 19.20 7.35 -14.11
CA GLN A 74 20.01 6.64 -13.12
C GLN A 74 19.16 5.73 -12.24
N ALA A 75 18.05 6.23 -11.68
CA ALA A 75 17.16 5.43 -10.85
C ALA A 75 16.57 4.23 -11.62
N VAL A 76 16.11 4.45 -12.85
CA VAL A 76 15.59 3.39 -13.73
C VAL A 76 16.68 2.37 -14.07
N SER A 77 17.88 2.82 -14.42
CA SER A 77 19.01 1.92 -14.71
C SER A 77 19.39 1.06 -13.50
N PHE A 78 19.34 1.64 -12.30
CA PHE A 78 19.57 0.90 -11.06
C PHE A 78 18.51 -0.19 -10.85
N LEU A 79 17.22 0.14 -10.99
CA LEU A 79 16.13 -0.84 -10.89
C LEU A 79 16.29 -1.99 -11.90
N HIS A 80 16.57 -1.67 -13.17
CA HIS A 80 16.83 -2.68 -14.20
C HIS A 80 18.05 -3.56 -13.87
N SER A 81 19.11 -2.99 -13.28
CA SER A 81 20.28 -3.75 -12.83
C SER A 81 19.96 -4.78 -11.74
N LYS A 82 18.86 -4.57 -11.01
CA LYS A 82 18.31 -5.49 -10.01
C LYS A 82 17.24 -6.44 -10.59
N ASN A 83 17.07 -6.43 -11.92
CA ASN A 83 16.00 -7.14 -12.62
C ASN A 83 14.59 -6.71 -12.17
N GLU A 84 14.46 -5.48 -11.66
CA GLU A 84 13.17 -4.85 -11.35
C GLU A 84 12.76 -3.98 -12.54
N HIS A 85 11.78 -4.45 -13.30
CA HIS A 85 11.26 -3.77 -14.50
C HIS A 85 9.93 -3.06 -14.24
N PHE A 86 9.29 -3.37 -13.12
CA PHE A 86 8.11 -2.68 -12.64
C PHE A 86 8.53 -1.62 -11.65
N PHE A 87 8.10 -0.38 -11.86
CA PHE A 87 8.29 0.68 -10.89
C PHE A 87 7.18 1.71 -10.96
N GLN A 88 7.03 2.43 -9.85
CA GLN A 88 6.10 3.53 -9.73
C GLN A 88 6.84 4.83 -9.44
N VAL A 89 6.27 5.93 -9.90
CA VAL A 89 6.71 7.28 -9.54
C VAL A 89 5.59 7.94 -8.77
N PHE A 90 5.90 8.41 -7.57
CA PHE A 90 5.03 9.30 -6.84
C PHE A 90 5.63 10.67 -6.99
N THR A 91 4.90 11.65 -7.51
CA THR A 91 5.45 12.98 -7.78
C THR A 91 4.45 14.10 -7.49
N LYS A 92 4.94 15.33 -7.27
CA LYS A 92 4.06 16.52 -7.33
C LYS A 92 3.44 16.58 -8.72
N ARG A 93 2.16 16.93 -8.78
CA ARG A 93 1.39 17.01 -10.04
C ARG A 93 2.06 17.88 -11.10
N ILE A 94 2.76 18.94 -10.70
CA ILE A 94 3.51 19.83 -11.60
C ILE A 94 4.59 19.10 -12.42
N TYR A 95 5.10 17.97 -11.94
CA TYR A 95 6.12 17.17 -12.64
C TYR A 95 5.52 16.01 -13.45
N ARG A 96 4.18 15.87 -13.50
CA ARG A 96 3.51 14.80 -14.23
C ARG A 96 3.96 14.73 -15.68
N ASP A 97 3.90 15.85 -16.40
CA ASP A 97 4.15 15.88 -17.83
C ASP A 97 5.61 15.54 -18.16
N PHE A 98 6.54 15.88 -17.27
CA PHE A 98 7.93 15.44 -17.37
C PHE A 98 8.05 13.91 -17.37
N PHE A 99 7.41 13.21 -16.43
CA PHE A 99 7.45 11.75 -16.39
C PHE A 99 6.66 11.09 -17.54
N LEU A 100 5.56 11.71 -17.98
CA LEU A 100 4.84 11.26 -19.18
C LEU A 100 5.71 11.34 -20.43
N ASN A 101 6.47 12.42 -20.61
CA ASN A 101 7.42 12.58 -21.72
C ASN A 101 8.56 11.55 -21.69
N MET A 102 8.88 11.03 -20.51
CA MET A 102 9.80 9.89 -20.34
C MET A 102 9.18 8.52 -20.66
N GLY A 103 7.92 8.49 -21.13
CA GLY A 103 7.23 7.27 -21.51
C GLY A 103 6.59 6.51 -20.35
N MET A 104 6.45 7.13 -19.18
CA MET A 104 5.70 6.56 -18.06
C MET A 104 4.19 6.77 -18.23
N ARG A 105 3.38 5.99 -17.52
CA ARG A 105 1.91 6.05 -17.61
C ARG A 105 1.33 6.58 -16.31
N LEU A 106 0.43 7.56 -16.41
CA LEU A 106 -0.34 8.01 -15.26
C LEU A 106 -1.32 6.91 -14.81
N ILE A 107 -1.31 6.59 -13.51
CA ILE A 107 -2.31 5.72 -12.88
C ILE A 107 -3.47 6.56 -12.37
N VAL A 108 -3.19 7.47 -11.44
CA VAL A 108 -4.15 8.38 -10.79
C VAL A 108 -3.46 9.68 -10.42
N GLU A 109 -4.24 10.75 -10.27
CA GLU A 109 -3.77 12.02 -9.71
C GLU A 109 -4.82 12.62 -8.76
N SER A 110 -4.33 13.43 -7.82
CA SER A 110 -5.11 14.37 -7.04
C SER A 110 -4.76 15.80 -7.49
N GLU A 111 -5.22 16.81 -6.76
CA GLU A 111 -4.83 18.19 -7.03
C GLU A 111 -3.32 18.42 -6.84
N ARG A 112 -2.66 17.60 -6.01
CA ARG A 112 -1.28 17.81 -5.55
C ARG A 112 -0.31 16.76 -6.05
N ILE A 113 -0.76 15.51 -6.21
CA ILE A 113 0.11 14.35 -6.41
C ILE A 113 -0.31 13.59 -7.66
N SER A 114 0.67 13.08 -8.40
CA SER A 114 0.46 12.11 -9.48
C SER A 114 1.20 10.82 -9.15
N ILE A 115 0.53 9.69 -9.36
CA ILE A 115 1.14 8.35 -9.33
C ILE A 115 1.26 7.86 -10.77
N LEU A 116 2.47 7.56 -11.19
CA LEU A 116 2.78 7.00 -12.51
C LEU A 116 3.43 5.62 -12.37
N GLU A 117 3.49 4.87 -13.46
CA GLU A 117 4.15 3.57 -13.55
C GLU A 117 5.00 3.42 -14.80
N SER A 118 5.93 2.46 -14.74
CA SER A 118 6.65 1.91 -15.89
C SER A 118 5.68 1.34 -16.93
N SER A 119 5.94 1.60 -18.22
CA SER A 119 5.11 1.12 -19.33
C SER A 119 5.23 -0.37 -19.65
N SER A 120 6.23 -1.06 -19.11
CA SER A 120 6.56 -2.47 -19.40
C SER A 120 5.46 -3.44 -18.95
N TYR A 121 4.87 -3.20 -17.78
CA TYR A 121 3.83 -4.04 -17.19
C TYR A 121 2.85 -3.19 -16.38
N PRO A 122 1.94 -2.46 -17.05
CA PRO A 122 1.03 -1.52 -16.41
C PRO A 122 -0.06 -2.24 -15.60
N ILE A 123 -0.71 -1.48 -14.71
CA ILE A 123 -1.76 -1.98 -13.80
C ILE A 123 -2.88 -2.71 -14.54
N THR A 124 -3.19 -2.28 -15.75
CA THR A 124 -4.23 -2.91 -16.58
C THR A 124 -3.86 -4.33 -16.98
N LEU A 125 -2.60 -4.58 -17.38
CA LEU A 125 -2.13 -5.93 -17.70
C LEU A 125 -2.03 -6.78 -16.43
N TYR A 126 -1.47 -6.22 -15.36
CA TYR A 126 -1.39 -6.90 -14.06
C TYR A 126 -2.77 -7.41 -13.61
N LEU A 127 -3.80 -6.56 -13.64
CA LEU A 127 -5.14 -6.93 -13.19
C LEU A 127 -5.85 -7.88 -14.16
N GLN A 128 -5.56 -7.81 -15.46
CA GLN A 128 -6.06 -8.79 -16.43
C GLN A 128 -5.46 -10.19 -16.18
N ASP A 129 -4.17 -10.27 -15.86
CA ASP A 129 -3.52 -11.54 -15.55
C ASP A 129 -3.97 -12.06 -14.19
N LEU A 130 -4.15 -11.19 -13.20
CA LEU A 130 -4.79 -11.55 -11.93
C LEU A 130 -6.21 -12.10 -12.15
N LYS A 131 -7.03 -11.46 -12.98
CA LYS A 131 -8.38 -11.95 -13.31
C LYS A 131 -8.36 -13.39 -13.85
N LYS A 132 -7.41 -13.69 -14.76
CA LYS A 132 -7.21 -15.04 -15.32
C LYS A 132 -6.74 -16.02 -14.25
N GLN A 133 -5.76 -15.63 -13.45
CA GLN A 133 -5.21 -16.46 -12.37
C GLN A 133 -6.27 -16.83 -11.33
N LEU A 134 -7.15 -15.89 -10.98
CA LEU A 134 -8.25 -16.11 -10.05
C LEU A 134 -9.46 -16.82 -10.71
N ALA A 135 -9.38 -17.12 -12.01
CA ALA A 135 -10.44 -17.76 -12.79
C ALA A 135 -11.81 -17.08 -12.62
N LEU A 136 -11.84 -15.73 -12.63
CA LEU A 136 -13.07 -14.98 -12.41
C LEU A 136 -14.01 -15.11 -13.61
N THR A 137 -15.13 -15.79 -13.42
CA THR A 137 -16.13 -16.07 -14.48
C THR A 137 -17.41 -15.26 -14.35
N THR A 138 -17.64 -14.63 -13.20
CA THR A 138 -18.85 -13.85 -12.92
C THR A 138 -18.62 -12.33 -13.03
N ASN A 139 -19.72 -11.62 -13.25
CA ASN A 139 -19.80 -10.16 -13.21
C ASN A 139 -20.35 -9.61 -11.89
N ASN A 140 -20.62 -10.47 -10.90
CA ASN A 140 -21.12 -10.08 -9.59
C ASN A 140 -20.10 -10.42 -8.48
N ASN A 141 -18.97 -9.70 -8.49
CA ASN A 141 -17.95 -9.82 -7.46
C ASN A 141 -18.10 -8.74 -6.39
N GLY A 142 -18.02 -9.13 -5.14
CA GLY A 142 -17.73 -8.22 -4.03
C GLY A 142 -16.23 -8.18 -3.77
N ALA A 143 -15.77 -7.19 -3.03
CA ALA A 143 -14.38 -7.16 -2.58
C ALA A 143 -14.21 -6.62 -1.16
N ILE A 144 -13.21 -7.16 -0.46
CA ILE A 144 -12.70 -6.63 0.80
C ILE A 144 -11.17 -6.56 0.70
N VAL A 145 -10.60 -5.46 1.18
CA VAL A 145 -9.15 -5.31 1.38
C VAL A 145 -8.89 -5.35 2.88
N VAL A 146 -8.07 -6.30 3.35
CA VAL A 146 -7.78 -6.52 4.77
C VAL A 146 -6.29 -6.63 5.05
N ASN A 147 -5.86 -6.15 6.22
CA ASN A 147 -4.53 -6.50 6.74
C ASN A 147 -4.55 -7.87 7.42
N CYS A 148 -5.56 -8.15 8.26
CA CYS A 148 -5.68 -9.39 9.04
C CYS A 148 -4.40 -9.78 9.78
N ASN A 149 -3.96 -8.93 10.71
CA ASN A 149 -2.70 -9.08 11.44
C ASN A 149 -2.93 -9.34 12.95
N PRO A 150 -3.50 -10.48 13.38
CA PRO A 150 -3.97 -11.64 12.60
C PRO A 150 -5.46 -11.54 12.18
N MET A 151 -5.97 -12.56 11.49
CA MET A 151 -7.41 -12.72 11.23
C MET A 151 -8.17 -12.90 12.56
N THR A 152 -9.34 -12.26 12.67
CA THR A 152 -10.20 -12.29 13.87
C THR A 152 -11.64 -12.67 13.51
N LEU A 153 -12.47 -12.93 14.51
CA LEU A 153 -13.92 -13.14 14.31
C LEU A 153 -14.60 -11.91 13.70
N GLY A 154 -14.15 -10.69 14.03
CA GLY A 154 -14.65 -9.47 13.40
C GLY A 154 -14.39 -9.42 11.88
N HIS A 155 -13.21 -9.90 11.43
CA HIS A 155 -12.94 -10.02 9.99
C HIS A 155 -13.82 -11.09 9.34
N LEU A 156 -13.97 -12.25 10.00
CA LEU A 156 -14.82 -13.33 9.49
C LEU A 156 -16.26 -12.85 9.32
N PHE A 157 -16.81 -12.15 10.30
CA PHE A 157 -18.15 -11.57 10.23
C PHE A 157 -18.31 -10.64 9.03
N LEU A 158 -17.37 -9.70 8.81
CA LEU A 158 -17.40 -8.80 7.65
C LEU A 158 -17.43 -9.60 6.32
N ILE A 159 -16.60 -10.64 6.22
CA ILE A 159 -16.50 -11.52 5.05
C ILE A 159 -17.83 -12.27 4.83
N GLU A 160 -18.41 -12.84 5.89
CA GLU A 160 -19.70 -13.55 5.84
C GLU A 160 -20.86 -12.64 5.45
N GLN A 161 -20.89 -11.39 5.90
CA GLN A 161 -21.93 -10.44 5.48
C GLN A 161 -21.76 -10.03 4.02
N ALA A 162 -20.54 -9.79 3.57
CA ALA A 162 -20.26 -9.37 2.20
C ALA A 162 -20.62 -10.48 1.19
N ILE A 163 -20.22 -11.73 1.43
CA ILE A 163 -20.43 -12.83 0.47
C ILE A 163 -21.91 -13.15 0.23
N LYS A 164 -22.82 -12.83 1.17
CA LYS A 164 -24.28 -13.03 0.99
C LYS A 164 -24.86 -12.27 -0.21
N ASN A 165 -24.21 -11.20 -0.66
CA ASN A 165 -24.71 -10.32 -1.72
C ASN A 165 -24.05 -10.59 -3.09
N HIS A 166 -23.08 -11.50 -3.14
CA HIS A 166 -22.25 -11.72 -4.32
C HIS A 166 -22.07 -13.19 -4.65
N GLN A 167 -21.84 -13.47 -5.94
CA GLN A 167 -21.51 -14.83 -6.37
C GLN A 167 -20.07 -15.19 -6.00
N THR A 168 -19.19 -14.19 -5.92
CA THR A 168 -17.81 -14.36 -5.50
C THR A 168 -17.37 -13.14 -4.69
N LEU A 169 -16.57 -13.37 -3.65
CA LEU A 169 -15.97 -12.30 -2.85
C LEU A 169 -14.46 -12.37 -2.98
N LEU A 170 -13.86 -11.31 -3.52
CA LEU A 170 -12.41 -11.16 -3.59
C LEU A 170 -11.89 -10.61 -2.27
N LEU A 171 -11.08 -11.39 -1.57
CA LEU A 171 -10.46 -11.00 -0.31
C LEU A 171 -8.97 -10.73 -0.54
N PHE A 172 -8.62 -9.45 -0.65
CA PHE A 172 -7.24 -9.00 -0.82
C PHE A 172 -6.54 -8.84 0.53
N VAL A 173 -5.48 -9.59 0.75
CA VAL A 173 -4.66 -9.53 1.98
C VAL A 173 -3.45 -8.64 1.73
N LEU A 174 -3.35 -7.52 2.45
CA LEU A 174 -2.28 -6.54 2.28
C LEU A 174 -0.89 -7.17 2.44
N GLN A 175 0.06 -6.81 1.58
CA GLN A 175 1.45 -7.24 1.68
C GLN A 175 2.28 -6.15 2.40
N GLU A 176 2.25 -6.16 3.73
CA GLU A 176 3.02 -5.23 4.57
C GLU A 176 4.20 -5.92 5.23
N ASP A 177 5.40 -5.33 5.10
CA ASP A 177 6.64 -5.86 5.68
C ASP A 177 6.88 -5.48 7.15
N ARG A 178 6.06 -4.56 7.70
CA ARG A 178 6.18 -4.08 9.09
C ARG A 178 5.12 -4.66 10.03
N SER A 179 4.43 -5.71 9.60
CA SER A 179 3.41 -6.39 10.41
C SER A 179 4.02 -7.39 11.38
N GLU A 180 3.47 -7.47 12.59
CA GLU A 180 3.84 -8.49 13.58
C GLU A 180 3.67 -9.92 13.06
N PHE A 181 2.63 -10.18 12.25
CA PHE A 181 2.49 -11.40 11.47
C PHE A 181 3.01 -11.18 10.06
N SER A 182 3.91 -12.06 9.62
CA SER A 182 4.42 -12.05 8.25
C SER A 182 3.27 -12.21 7.25
N THR A 183 3.48 -11.73 6.02
CA THR A 183 2.51 -11.89 4.93
C THR A 183 2.11 -13.35 4.72
N ALA A 184 3.06 -14.29 4.85
CA ALA A 184 2.79 -15.71 4.73
C ALA A 184 1.89 -16.24 5.87
N GLU A 185 2.17 -15.85 7.12
CA GLU A 185 1.33 -16.22 8.27
C GLU A 185 -0.08 -15.64 8.14
N ARG A 186 -0.21 -14.35 7.78
CA ARG A 186 -1.51 -13.69 7.58
C ARG A 186 -2.31 -14.37 6.48
N MET A 187 -1.69 -14.65 5.33
CA MET A 187 -2.31 -15.37 4.23
C MET A 187 -2.81 -16.76 4.65
N ALA A 188 -2.00 -17.50 5.41
CA ALA A 188 -2.37 -18.83 5.89
C ALA A 188 -3.55 -18.77 6.89
N LEU A 189 -3.50 -17.85 7.86
CA LEU A 189 -4.58 -17.63 8.82
C LEU A 189 -5.88 -17.22 8.12
N VAL A 190 -5.81 -16.32 7.14
CA VAL A 190 -6.98 -15.89 6.35
C VAL A 190 -7.58 -17.07 5.59
N LYS A 191 -6.76 -17.83 4.83
CA LYS A 191 -7.22 -19.00 4.07
C LYS A 191 -7.90 -20.04 4.97
N LEU A 192 -7.34 -20.32 6.15
CA LEU A 192 -7.93 -21.25 7.12
C LEU A 192 -9.26 -20.74 7.67
N GLY A 193 -9.35 -19.45 8.00
CA GLY A 193 -10.55 -18.88 8.60
C GLY A 193 -11.73 -18.82 7.64
N VAL A 194 -11.51 -18.69 6.33
CA VAL A 194 -12.57 -18.66 5.31
C VAL A 194 -12.75 -19.98 4.56
N ALA A 195 -12.05 -21.06 4.94
CA ALA A 195 -12.04 -22.31 4.18
C ALA A 195 -13.43 -22.95 3.95
N HIS A 196 -14.40 -22.64 4.81
CA HIS A 196 -15.79 -23.11 4.72
C HIS A 196 -16.65 -22.27 3.75
N LEU A 197 -16.13 -21.16 3.22
CA LEU A 197 -16.81 -20.26 2.30
C LEU A 197 -16.26 -20.47 0.88
N PRO A 198 -16.86 -21.38 0.07
CA PRO A 198 -16.29 -21.80 -1.22
C PRO A 198 -16.24 -20.68 -2.27
N ASN A 199 -17.03 -19.63 -2.08
CA ASN A 199 -17.14 -18.49 -2.99
C ASN A 199 -16.23 -17.31 -2.58
N VAL A 200 -15.38 -17.48 -1.57
CA VAL A 200 -14.40 -16.47 -1.14
C VAL A 200 -13.04 -16.81 -1.75
N ILE A 201 -12.51 -15.91 -2.57
CA ILE A 201 -11.20 -16.07 -3.21
C ILE A 201 -10.20 -15.18 -2.46
N VAL A 202 -9.24 -15.82 -1.79
CA VAL A 202 -8.17 -15.11 -1.08
C VAL A 202 -7.01 -14.85 -2.03
N ALA A 203 -6.67 -13.58 -2.22
CA ALA A 203 -5.56 -13.14 -3.04
C ALA A 203 -4.61 -12.22 -2.25
N PRO A 204 -3.30 -12.22 -2.55
CA PRO A 204 -2.44 -11.15 -2.06
C PRO A 204 -2.90 -9.80 -2.62
N SER A 205 -2.69 -8.72 -1.86
CA SER A 205 -2.77 -7.39 -2.43
C SER A 205 -1.67 -7.23 -3.48
N SER A 206 -1.96 -6.42 -4.49
CA SER A 206 -0.96 -6.04 -5.49
C SER A 206 -0.08 -4.87 -4.99
N PRO A 207 1.03 -4.56 -5.68
CA PRO A 207 1.77 -3.31 -5.50
C PRO A 207 0.95 -2.03 -5.76
N TYR A 208 -0.29 -2.14 -6.26
CA TYR A 208 -1.20 -1.02 -6.47
C TYR A 208 -2.21 -0.82 -5.33
N LEU A 209 -2.28 -1.77 -4.38
CA LEU A 209 -3.03 -1.65 -3.13
C LEU A 209 -2.00 -1.64 -2.00
N VAL A 210 -1.33 -0.51 -1.88
CA VAL A 210 -0.26 -0.28 -0.90
C VAL A 210 -0.85 0.13 0.44
N SER A 211 -0.10 -0.09 1.52
CA SER A 211 -0.48 0.42 2.83
C SER A 211 -0.07 1.88 2.98
N ASN A 212 -0.71 2.59 3.91
CA ASN A 212 -0.33 3.96 4.30
C ASN A 212 1.17 4.05 4.70
N LEU A 213 1.75 2.97 5.25
CA LEU A 213 3.15 2.94 5.69
C LEU A 213 4.15 3.04 4.55
N THR A 214 3.74 2.69 3.33
CA THR A 214 4.54 2.78 2.11
C THR A 214 4.13 3.95 1.22
N PHE A 215 3.08 4.69 1.60
CA PHE A 215 2.70 5.89 0.88
C PHE A 215 3.70 7.02 1.18
N PRO A 216 4.28 7.66 0.16
CA PRO A 216 5.34 8.60 0.40
C PRO A 216 4.89 9.83 1.20
N SER A 217 5.62 10.16 2.25
CA SER A 217 5.31 11.31 3.12
C SER A 217 6.03 12.58 2.69
N TYR A 218 6.98 12.45 1.77
CA TYR A 218 7.90 13.52 1.45
C TYR A 218 7.28 14.76 0.82
N PHE A 219 6.08 14.68 0.23
CA PHE A 219 5.36 15.86 -0.27
C PHE A 219 4.46 16.53 0.76
N LEU A 220 4.23 15.90 1.92
CA LEU A 220 3.13 16.22 2.82
C LEU A 220 3.66 16.38 4.26
N LYS A 221 3.84 17.64 4.68
CA LYS A 221 4.38 18.01 6.00
C LYS A 221 3.46 17.65 7.16
N GLU A 222 2.16 17.48 6.89
CA GLU A 222 1.15 17.13 7.90
C GLU A 222 0.64 15.69 7.69
N ASP A 223 0.66 14.88 8.75
CA ASP A 223 0.18 13.50 8.74
C ASP A 223 -1.30 13.40 8.33
N SER A 224 -2.13 14.36 8.70
CA SER A 224 -3.56 14.43 8.32
C SER A 224 -3.74 14.56 6.81
N THR A 225 -3.01 15.50 6.19
CA THR A 225 -3.02 15.71 4.75
C THR A 225 -2.47 14.48 4.02
N ARG A 226 -1.40 13.86 4.54
CA ARG A 226 -0.89 12.58 4.01
C ARG A 226 -1.91 11.48 4.00
N ASN A 227 -2.54 11.24 5.14
CA ASN A 227 -3.52 10.17 5.27
C ASN A 227 -4.72 10.39 4.35
N ASN A 228 -5.12 11.65 4.13
CA ASN A 228 -6.21 12.00 3.22
C ASN A 228 -5.84 11.74 1.74
N GLU A 229 -4.71 12.27 1.28
CA GLU A 229 -4.23 12.10 -0.10
C GLU A 229 -4.01 10.63 -0.45
N TYR A 230 -3.37 9.88 0.46
CA TYR A 230 -3.22 8.42 0.32
C TYR A 230 -4.58 7.73 0.16
N ALA A 231 -5.52 7.99 1.08
CA ALA A 231 -6.81 7.33 1.07
C ALA A 231 -7.61 7.65 -0.20
N TYR A 232 -7.54 8.90 -0.67
CA TYR A 232 -8.19 9.34 -1.89
C TYR A 232 -7.62 8.64 -3.13
N LEU A 233 -6.29 8.62 -3.28
CA LEU A 233 -5.61 7.99 -4.40
C LEU A 233 -5.81 6.47 -4.41
N ASP A 234 -5.74 5.80 -3.27
CA ASP A 234 -6.05 4.36 -3.15
C ASP A 234 -7.49 4.06 -3.57
N ALA A 235 -8.45 4.89 -3.13
CA ALA A 235 -9.84 4.75 -3.52
C ALA A 235 -10.04 4.95 -5.04
N LEU A 236 -9.33 5.90 -5.66
CA LEU A 236 -9.34 6.11 -7.11
C LEU A 236 -8.74 4.92 -7.87
N ILE A 237 -7.61 4.37 -7.42
CA ILE A 237 -7.01 3.18 -8.03
C ILE A 237 -8.00 2.02 -7.99
N PHE A 238 -8.62 1.79 -6.83
CA PHE A 238 -9.60 0.73 -6.67
C PHE A 238 -10.80 0.92 -7.61
N LYS A 239 -11.36 2.12 -7.66
CA LYS A 239 -12.51 2.45 -8.50
C LYS A 239 -12.21 2.34 -9.99
N ASN A 240 -11.09 2.89 -10.43
CA ASN A 240 -10.78 3.06 -11.85
C ASN A 240 -10.21 1.79 -12.49
N TYR A 241 -9.57 0.93 -11.70
CA TYR A 241 -8.88 -0.26 -12.22
C TYR A 241 -9.41 -1.56 -11.64
N PHE A 242 -9.40 -1.74 -10.32
CA PHE A 242 -9.81 -3.00 -9.70
C PHE A 242 -11.27 -3.34 -10.02
N MET A 243 -12.16 -2.38 -9.80
CA MET A 243 -13.59 -2.60 -10.02
C MET A 243 -13.94 -3.01 -11.45
N PRO A 244 -13.62 -2.22 -12.49
CA PRO A 244 -13.98 -2.59 -13.85
C PRO A 244 -13.24 -3.83 -14.36
N ILE A 245 -11.96 -4.02 -14.04
CA ILE A 245 -11.18 -5.14 -14.61
C ILE A 245 -11.56 -6.45 -13.94
N LEU A 246 -11.73 -6.47 -12.61
CA LEU A 246 -12.06 -7.68 -11.84
C LEU A 246 -13.58 -7.88 -11.67
N ASN A 247 -14.40 -7.10 -12.36
CA ASN A 247 -15.87 -7.12 -12.26
C ASN A 247 -16.40 -6.98 -10.83
N ILE A 248 -15.76 -6.14 -10.00
CA ILE A 248 -16.21 -5.87 -8.64
C ILE A 248 -17.31 -4.82 -8.69
N THR A 249 -18.49 -5.16 -8.19
CA THR A 249 -19.63 -4.25 -8.13
C THR A 249 -19.67 -3.47 -6.83
N HIS A 250 -19.18 -4.08 -5.73
CA HIS A 250 -19.20 -3.48 -4.39
C HIS A 250 -17.94 -3.78 -3.59
N ARG A 251 -17.46 -2.79 -2.83
CA ARG A 251 -16.42 -2.93 -1.80
C ARG A 251 -17.08 -2.90 -0.41
N TYR A 252 -16.58 -3.72 0.51
CA TYR A 252 -17.05 -3.75 1.89
C TYR A 252 -15.93 -3.38 2.85
N ILE A 253 -16.29 -2.61 3.88
CA ILE A 253 -15.40 -2.18 4.96
C ILE A 253 -16.12 -2.32 6.31
N GLY A 254 -15.35 -2.46 7.39
CA GLY A 254 -15.88 -2.36 8.75
C GLY A 254 -15.90 -0.90 9.22
N THR A 255 -16.78 -0.57 10.17
CA THR A 255 -16.69 0.69 10.92
C THR A 255 -15.36 0.80 11.67
N GLU A 256 -14.83 2.01 11.83
CA GLU A 256 -13.54 2.22 12.50
C GLU A 256 -13.64 3.41 13.47
N SER A 257 -12.88 3.34 14.57
CA SER A 257 -12.83 4.41 15.58
C SER A 257 -11.50 5.15 15.60
N HIS A 258 -10.44 4.55 15.02
CA HIS A 258 -9.14 5.19 14.93
C HIS A 258 -9.20 6.35 13.91
N PRO A 259 -8.80 7.59 14.26
CA PRO A 259 -8.99 8.78 13.40
C PRO A 259 -8.46 8.64 11.97
N MET A 260 -7.29 7.99 11.82
CA MET A 260 -6.70 7.70 10.51
C MET A 260 -7.59 6.77 9.67
N MET A 261 -8.13 5.71 10.29
CA MET A 261 -8.99 4.75 9.58
C MET A 261 -10.38 5.33 9.29
N VAL A 262 -10.91 6.19 10.17
CA VAL A 262 -12.11 6.98 9.90
C VAL A 262 -11.92 7.87 8.67
N THR A 263 -10.79 8.56 8.58
CA THR A 263 -10.42 9.39 7.42
C THR A 263 -10.32 8.55 6.15
N TYR A 264 -9.74 7.35 6.25
CA TYR A 264 -9.64 6.42 5.13
C TYR A 264 -11.02 5.94 4.65
N ASN A 265 -11.88 5.49 5.57
CA ASN A 265 -13.26 5.07 5.27
C ASN A 265 -14.08 6.21 4.63
N ASN A 266 -13.92 7.45 5.10
CA ASN A 266 -14.61 8.61 4.53
C ASN A 266 -14.18 8.90 3.09
N ASN A 267 -12.88 8.78 2.77
CA ASN A 267 -12.41 8.92 1.39
C ASN A 267 -12.91 7.79 0.49
N LEU A 268 -12.95 6.55 0.97
CA LEU A 268 -13.59 5.45 0.24
C LEU A 268 -15.05 5.74 -0.05
N LYS A 269 -15.83 6.23 0.94
CA LYS A 269 -17.24 6.61 0.76
C LYS A 269 -17.40 7.72 -0.28
N LEU A 270 -16.55 8.74 -0.22
CA LEU A 270 -16.57 9.85 -1.17
C LEU A 270 -16.35 9.37 -2.61
N VAL A 271 -15.35 8.51 -2.82
CA VAL A 271 -14.96 8.07 -4.17
C VAL A 271 -15.87 6.98 -4.72
N LEU A 272 -16.21 5.97 -3.92
CA LEU A 272 -16.97 4.78 -4.36
C LEU A 272 -18.48 4.98 -4.26
N GLY A 273 -18.96 5.89 -3.41
CA GLY A 273 -20.38 6.21 -3.27
C GLY A 273 -21.22 4.96 -2.95
N LYS A 274 -22.23 4.70 -3.79
CA LYS A 274 -23.16 3.57 -3.62
C LYS A 274 -22.52 2.20 -3.80
N SER A 275 -21.33 2.12 -4.40
CA SER A 275 -20.58 0.87 -4.56
C SER A 275 -19.74 0.51 -3.32
N LEU A 276 -19.94 1.20 -2.19
CA LEU A 276 -19.31 0.87 -0.92
C LEU A 276 -20.38 0.59 0.13
N THR A 277 -20.18 -0.45 0.92
CA THR A 277 -20.97 -0.71 2.13
C THR A 277 -20.06 -0.77 3.34
N GLU A 278 -20.36 0.04 4.35
CA GLU A 278 -19.73 -0.05 5.66
C GLU A 278 -20.60 -0.88 6.59
N ILE A 279 -20.01 -1.87 7.25
CA ILE A 279 -20.68 -2.80 8.15
C ILE A 279 -20.21 -2.54 9.58
N GLU A 280 -21.16 -2.44 10.52
CA GLU A 280 -20.85 -2.29 11.93
C GLU A 280 -20.07 -3.50 12.45
N ARG A 281 -19.02 -3.23 13.22
CA ARG A 281 -18.20 -4.27 13.84
C ARG A 281 -19.00 -4.99 14.92
N ILE A 282 -18.70 -6.28 15.07
CA ILE A 282 -19.22 -7.08 16.17
C ILE A 282 -18.38 -6.90 17.42
N ASP A 283 -19.07 -6.94 18.56
CA ASP A 283 -18.46 -6.84 19.88
C ASP A 283 -18.29 -8.23 20.51
N TYR A 284 -17.27 -8.34 21.35
CA TYR A 284 -17.09 -9.44 22.27
C TYR A 284 -16.89 -8.85 23.66
N ASP A 285 -17.79 -9.16 24.60
CA ASP A 285 -17.77 -8.63 25.97
C ASP A 285 -17.83 -7.09 26.04
N GLY A 286 -18.62 -6.48 25.14
CA GLY A 286 -18.82 -5.03 25.09
C GLY A 286 -17.71 -4.24 24.39
N GLU A 287 -16.68 -4.90 23.86
CA GLU A 287 -15.59 -4.27 23.12
C GLU A 287 -15.52 -4.79 21.66
N PRO A 288 -15.29 -3.92 20.66
CA PRO A 288 -15.15 -4.34 19.28
C PRO A 288 -13.97 -5.30 19.06
N ILE A 289 -14.23 -6.47 18.46
CA ILE A 289 -13.16 -7.44 18.19
C ILE A 289 -12.14 -6.84 17.23
N SER A 290 -10.86 -6.78 17.64
CA SER A 290 -9.78 -6.19 16.83
C SER A 290 -8.50 -7.03 16.81
N ALA A 291 -7.77 -6.93 15.69
CA ALA A 291 -6.46 -7.58 15.58
C ALA A 291 -5.43 -7.02 16.56
N SER A 292 -5.50 -5.72 16.87
CA SER A 292 -4.66 -5.08 17.90
C SER A 292 -4.89 -5.67 19.29
N GLN A 293 -6.15 -5.96 19.65
CA GLN A 293 -6.47 -6.64 20.91
C GLN A 293 -5.88 -8.05 20.96
N VAL A 294 -5.97 -8.82 19.86
CA VAL A 294 -5.34 -10.15 19.78
C VAL A 294 -3.83 -10.07 19.96
N ARG A 295 -3.15 -9.15 19.29
CA ARG A 295 -1.70 -8.93 19.46
C ARG A 295 -1.34 -8.54 20.90
N LYS A 296 -2.12 -7.65 21.52
CA LYS A 296 -1.92 -7.26 22.93
C LYS A 296 -2.01 -8.47 23.87
N LEU A 297 -3.00 -9.33 23.70
CA LEU A 297 -3.15 -10.56 24.49
C LEU A 297 -1.97 -11.52 24.26
N ILE A 298 -1.51 -11.65 23.02
CA ILE A 298 -0.34 -12.46 22.67
C ILE A 298 0.93 -11.93 23.37
N HIS A 299 1.22 -10.63 23.30
CA HIS A 299 2.36 -10.01 23.97
C HIS A 299 2.31 -10.16 25.49
N ASN A 300 1.11 -10.18 26.07
CA ASN A 300 0.90 -10.40 27.50
C ASN A 300 0.88 -11.89 27.90
N HIS A 301 1.23 -12.80 26.98
CA HIS A 301 1.21 -14.25 27.18
C HIS A 301 -0.18 -14.83 27.53
N GLN A 302 -1.25 -14.15 27.15
CA GLN A 302 -2.65 -14.54 27.39
C GLN A 302 -3.22 -15.29 26.17
N LEU A 303 -2.54 -16.34 25.72
CA LEU A 303 -2.90 -17.07 24.48
C LEU A 303 -4.34 -17.59 24.50
N TYR A 304 -4.80 -18.16 25.62
CA TYR A 304 -6.16 -18.72 25.73
C TYR A 304 -7.23 -17.66 25.44
N GLU A 305 -7.07 -16.44 25.94
CA GLU A 305 -7.99 -15.33 25.66
C GLU A 305 -7.89 -14.86 24.21
N ALA A 306 -6.67 -14.80 23.65
CA ALA A 306 -6.46 -14.44 22.25
C ALA A 306 -7.18 -15.43 21.29
N LEU A 307 -7.17 -16.72 21.62
CA LEU A 307 -7.83 -17.76 20.81
C LEU A 307 -9.37 -17.61 20.76
N LYS A 308 -9.99 -16.99 21.76
CA LYS A 308 -11.45 -16.74 21.76
C LYS A 308 -11.87 -15.69 20.71
N LEU A 309 -10.95 -14.82 20.30
CA LEU A 309 -11.21 -13.70 19.39
C LEU A 309 -10.93 -14.02 17.91
N VAL A 310 -10.51 -15.25 17.60
CA VAL A 310 -10.17 -15.69 16.23
C VAL A 310 -11.01 -16.90 15.81
N PRO A 311 -11.20 -17.14 14.51
CA PRO A 311 -11.95 -18.29 14.04
C PRO A 311 -11.35 -19.62 14.52
N ASP A 312 -12.20 -20.58 14.85
CA ASP A 312 -11.78 -21.88 15.40
C ASP A 312 -10.72 -22.57 14.53
N ASN A 313 -10.90 -22.53 13.21
CA ASN A 313 -10.01 -23.14 12.23
C ASN A 313 -8.60 -22.50 12.18
N THR A 314 -8.40 -21.31 12.73
CA THR A 314 -7.09 -20.63 12.76
C THR A 314 -6.34 -20.86 14.07
N ARG A 315 -7.02 -21.32 15.13
CA ARG A 315 -6.47 -21.43 16.49
C ARG A 315 -5.23 -22.31 16.60
N SER A 316 -5.21 -23.43 15.87
CA SER A 316 -4.07 -24.35 15.87
C SER A 316 -2.82 -23.69 15.27
N LEU A 317 -2.97 -23.03 14.11
CA LEU A 317 -1.86 -22.31 13.48
C LEU A 317 -1.41 -21.11 14.33
N LEU A 318 -2.35 -20.34 14.89
CA LEU A 318 -2.02 -19.21 15.76
C LEU A 318 -1.23 -19.66 17.01
N SER A 319 -1.65 -20.76 17.65
CA SER A 319 -0.92 -21.36 18.77
C SER A 319 0.50 -21.77 18.39
N LYS A 320 0.68 -22.38 17.20
CA LYS A 320 2.01 -22.76 16.71
C LYS A 320 2.90 -21.55 16.48
N ILE A 321 2.37 -20.49 15.85
CA ILE A 321 3.08 -19.23 15.63
C ILE A 321 3.50 -18.63 16.98
N TYR A 322 2.59 -18.59 17.95
CA TYR A 322 2.86 -18.10 19.30
C TYR A 322 4.02 -18.86 19.96
N TYR A 323 3.94 -20.20 20.01
CA TYR A 323 4.98 -20.99 20.68
C TYR A 323 6.33 -20.89 19.99
N ASN A 324 6.39 -20.73 18.67
CA ASN A 324 7.66 -20.53 17.96
C ASN A 324 8.33 -19.18 18.28
N ARG A 325 7.59 -18.18 18.74
CA ARG A 325 8.10 -16.82 19.03
C ARG A 325 8.46 -16.61 20.49
N TYR A 326 7.75 -17.26 21.39
CA TYR A 326 7.80 -16.98 22.83
C TYR A 326 8.20 -18.19 23.70
N LYS A 327 8.61 -19.32 23.09
CA LYS A 327 9.32 -20.41 23.77
C LYS A 327 10.69 -20.61 23.16
#